data_AF-F4BRQ2-F1
#
_entry.id   AF-F4BRQ2-F1
#
_cell.length_a   1.000
_cell.length_b   1.000
_cell.length_c   1.000
_cell.angle_alpha   90.00
_cell.angle_beta   90.00
_cell.angle_gamma   90.00
#
_symmetry.space_group_name_H-M   'P 1'
#
loop_
_entity.id
_entity.type
_entity.pdbx_description
1 polymer ?
#
loop_
_entity_poly.entity_id
_entity_poly.type
_entity_poly.pdbx_seq_one_letter_code
_entity_poly.pdbx_strand_id
1 'polypeptide(L)'
;MNQGFVKDLTSEEQTELQSLANIIFVETIANGFYELKKVTVTLPEDFPLGRIYSREMLGKLLLDDHRYSILIETNDSKYLYQSSTVKIPTINLPQLEKEQVS
;
A
#
# COMPACT_ATOMS: atom_id res chain seq x y z
N MET A 1 2.82 7.65 7.44
CA MET A 1 3.09 6.34 6.83
C MET A 1 4.27 5.76 7.58
N ASN A 2 4.17 4.51 8.04
CA ASN A 2 5.25 3.83 8.76
C ASN A 2 5.86 2.77 7.86
N GLN A 3 7.19 2.69 7.80
CA GLN A 3 7.92 1.70 7.02
C GLN A 3 9.11 1.19 7.84
N GLY A 4 9.49 -0.07 7.64
CA GLY A 4 10.58 -0.68 8.38
C GLY A 4 10.88 -2.10 7.91
N PHE A 5 11.73 -2.80 8.64
CA PHE A 5 11.97 -4.23 8.43
C PHE A 5 11.22 -5.06 9.47
N VAL A 6 10.61 -6.15 9.03
CA VAL A 6 9.91 -7.11 9.87
C VAL A 6 10.84 -7.72 10.92
N LYS A 7 12.13 -7.90 10.59
CA LYS A 7 13.15 -8.43 11.53
C LYS A 7 13.40 -7.52 12.74
N ASP A 8 13.05 -6.23 12.62
CA ASP A 8 13.22 -5.25 13.69
C ASP A 8 11.99 -5.24 14.62
N LEU A 9 10.93 -6.00 14.29
CA LEU A 9 9.72 -6.18 15.08
C LEU A 9 9.74 -7.53 15.78
N THR A 10 9.37 -7.55 17.05
CA THR A 10 8.99 -8.76 17.78
C THR A 10 7.74 -9.40 17.17
N SER A 11 7.51 -10.69 17.44
CA SER A 11 6.30 -11.39 16.97
C SER A 11 5.01 -10.74 17.46
N GLU A 12 5.02 -10.15 18.66
CA GLU A 12 3.88 -9.42 19.22
C GLU A 12 3.61 -8.13 18.44
N GLU A 13 4.65 -7.32 18.16
CA GLU A 13 4.53 -6.10 17.36
C GLU A 13 4.07 -6.39 15.92
N GLN A 14 4.54 -7.50 15.31
CA GLN A 14 4.07 -7.92 13.99
C GLN A 14 2.57 -8.29 14.01
N THR A 15 2.14 -9.01 15.04
CA THR A 15 0.73 -9.40 15.21
C THR A 15 -0.14 -8.17 15.43
N GLU A 16 0.30 -7.24 16.27
CA GLU A 16 -0.38 -5.97 16.50
C GLU A 16 -0.50 -5.18 15.19
N LEU A 17 0.59 -5.03 14.43
CA LEU A 17 0.58 -4.34 13.15
C LEU A 17 -0.41 -4.96 12.14
N GLN A 18 -0.43 -6.29 12.01
CA GLN A 18 -1.39 -6.99 11.15
C GLN A 18 -2.84 -6.90 11.65
N SER A 19 -3.05 -6.68 12.96
CA SER A 19 -4.38 -6.47 13.54
C SER A 19 -4.95 -5.09 13.23
N LEU A 20 -4.09 -4.08 13.11
CA LEU A 20 -4.47 -2.70 12.78
C LEU A 20 -4.84 -2.51 11.30
N ALA A 21 -4.37 -3.39 10.43
CA ALA A 21 -4.61 -3.31 8.99
C ALA A 21 -6.01 -3.82 8.60
N ASN A 22 -6.71 -3.03 7.78
CA ASN A 22 -7.96 -3.43 7.12
C ASN A 22 -7.68 -4.32 5.91
N ILE A 23 -6.60 -4.02 5.21
CA ILE A 23 -6.19 -4.69 3.98
C ILE A 23 -4.71 -5.06 4.09
N ILE A 24 -4.36 -6.31 3.79
CA ILE A 24 -2.97 -6.77 3.78
C ILE A 24 -2.61 -7.28 2.39
N PHE A 25 -1.53 -6.74 1.83
CA PHE A 25 -0.90 -7.22 0.61
C PHE A 25 0.46 -7.84 0.92
N VAL A 26 0.80 -8.92 0.21
CA VAL A 26 2.10 -9.60 0.30
C VAL A 26 2.72 -9.69 -1.07
N GLU A 27 3.99 -9.32 -1.20
CA GLU A 27 4.72 -9.46 -2.45
C GLU A 27 4.80 -10.94 -2.86
N THR A 28 4.49 -11.22 -4.12
CA THR A 28 4.57 -12.55 -4.72
C THR A 28 6.03 -12.89 -5.04
N ILE A 29 6.31 -14.11 -5.50
CA ILE A 29 7.65 -14.48 -6.00
C ILE A 29 8.14 -13.59 -7.15
N ALA A 30 7.23 -12.95 -7.88
CA ALA A 30 7.56 -11.96 -8.89
C ALA A 30 7.62 -10.57 -8.25
N ASN A 31 8.83 -9.99 -8.19
CA ASN A 31 9.06 -8.69 -7.59
C ASN A 31 8.16 -7.60 -8.20
N GLY A 32 7.59 -6.75 -7.35
CA GLY A 32 6.69 -5.67 -7.75
C GLY A 32 5.23 -6.11 -8.01
N PHE A 33 4.91 -7.37 -7.76
CA PHE A 33 3.54 -7.90 -7.78
C PHE A 33 3.13 -8.38 -6.39
N TYR A 34 1.88 -8.13 -6.02
CA TYR A 34 1.40 -8.35 -4.65
C TYR A 34 0.06 -9.07 -4.64
N GLU A 35 -0.08 -10.08 -3.79
CA GLU A 35 -1.33 -10.79 -3.56
C GLU A 35 -2.10 -10.17 -2.39
N LEU A 36 -3.43 -10.12 -2.53
CA LEU A 36 -4.32 -9.71 -1.45
C LEU A 36 -4.51 -10.87 -0.47
N LYS A 37 -3.93 -10.74 0.73
CA LYS A 37 -3.94 -11.77 1.77
C LYS A 37 -5.11 -11.65 2.73
N LYS A 38 -5.55 -10.43 3.04
CA LYS A 38 -6.59 -10.18 4.05
C LYS A 38 -7.39 -8.93 3.72
N VAL A 39 -8.71 -9.01 3.95
CA VAL A 39 -9.65 -7.89 3.95
C VAL A 39 -10.57 -8.07 5.15
N THR A 40 -10.71 -7.04 5.99
CA THR A 40 -11.60 -7.05 7.17
C THR A 40 -12.68 -5.98 7.14
N VAL A 41 -12.77 -5.22 6.04
CA VAL A 41 -13.73 -4.14 5.85
C VAL A 41 -14.57 -4.39 4.61
N THR A 42 -15.75 -3.78 4.56
CA THR A 42 -16.54 -3.76 3.33
C THR A 42 -15.83 -2.88 2.31
N LEU A 43 -15.56 -3.45 1.14
CA LEU A 43 -14.99 -2.74 0.00
C LEU A 43 -16.13 -2.17 -0.87
N PRO A 44 -15.96 -1.00 -1.50
CA PRO A 44 -16.93 -0.45 -2.43
C PRO A 44 -17.02 -1.31 -3.69
N GLU A 45 -18.12 -1.16 -4.44
CA GLU A 45 -18.39 -2.00 -5.62
C GLU A 45 -17.35 -1.82 -6.73
N ASP A 46 -16.74 -0.64 -6.82
CA ASP A 46 -15.68 -0.32 -7.77
C ASP A 46 -14.28 -0.67 -7.26
N PHE A 47 -14.17 -1.23 -6.05
CA PHE A 47 -12.88 -1.67 -5.55
C PHE A 47 -12.30 -2.70 -6.53
N PRO A 48 -11.07 -2.49 -7.00
CA PRO A 48 -10.47 -3.29 -8.05
C PRO A 48 -10.06 -4.64 -7.46
N LEU A 49 -11.01 -5.58 -7.38
CA LEU A 49 -10.80 -6.93 -6.87
C LEU A 49 -9.92 -7.72 -7.85
N GLY A 50 -8.65 -7.88 -7.49
CA GLY A 50 -7.67 -8.69 -8.20
C GLY A 50 -7.08 -9.72 -7.25
N ARG A 51 -6.59 -10.85 -7.79
CA ARG A 51 -5.74 -11.75 -7.00
C ARG A 51 -4.32 -11.22 -6.87
N ILE A 52 -3.83 -10.54 -7.91
CA ILE A 52 -2.47 -10.01 -7.98
C ILE A 52 -2.53 -8.55 -8.44
N TYR A 53 -1.83 -7.69 -7.73
CA TYR A 53 -1.76 -6.25 -7.93
C TYR A 53 -0.35 -5.86 -8.34
N SER A 54 -0.22 -4.97 -9.32
CA SER A 54 1.06 -4.33 -9.61
C SER A 54 1.38 -3.25 -8.57
N ARG A 55 2.66 -2.89 -8.46
CA ARG A 55 3.09 -1.73 -7.65
C ARG A 55 2.33 -0.45 -7.98
N GLU A 56 2.08 -0.19 -9.27
CA GLU A 56 1.30 0.97 -9.72
C GLU A 56 -0.12 0.96 -9.16
N MET A 57 -0.74 -0.23 -9.14
CA MET A 57 -2.09 -0.38 -8.62
C MET A 57 -2.17 -0.17 -7.11
N LEU A 58 -1.20 -0.71 -6.36
CA LEU A 58 -1.09 -0.42 -4.94
C LEU A 58 -0.86 1.08 -4.69
N GLY A 59 -0.03 1.73 -5.51
CA GLY A 59 0.17 3.18 -5.43
C GLY A 59 -1.15 3.96 -5.58
N LYS A 60 -2.01 3.57 -6.51
CA LYS A 60 -3.36 4.16 -6.65
C LYS A 60 -4.24 3.92 -5.43
N LEU A 61 -4.24 2.71 -4.88
CA LEU A 61 -5.02 2.36 -3.68
C LEU A 61 -4.54 3.12 -2.43
N LEU A 62 -3.22 3.33 -2.30
CA LEU A 62 -2.64 4.11 -1.20
C LEU A 62 -3.02 5.60 -1.30
N LEU A 63 -3.31 6.09 -2.50
CA LEU A 63 -3.74 7.47 -2.77
C LEU A 63 -5.27 7.63 -2.79
N ASP A 64 -6.01 6.55 -2.57
CA ASP A 64 -7.46 6.52 -2.68
C ASP A 64 -8.16 7.24 -1.50
N ASP A 65 -9.28 7.90 -1.79
CA ASP A 65 -10.03 8.71 -0.83
C ASP A 65 -10.84 7.89 0.18
N HIS A 66 -11.06 6.59 -0.06
CA HIS A 66 -11.85 5.71 0.81
C HIS A 66 -11.15 5.32 2.12
N ARG A 67 -9.91 5.81 2.35
CA ARG A 67 -9.18 5.77 3.63
C ARG A 67 -9.14 4.37 4.27
N TYR A 68 -8.32 3.49 3.73
CA TYR A 68 -8.05 2.18 4.33
C TYR A 68 -6.77 2.19 5.16
N SER A 69 -6.75 1.42 6.25
CA SER A 69 -5.49 1.01 6.87
C SER A 69 -4.88 -0.14 6.06
N ILE A 70 -3.84 0.14 5.28
CA ILE A 70 -3.21 -0.81 4.36
C ILE A 70 -1.84 -1.21 4.90
N LEU A 71 -1.59 -2.52 4.97
CA LEU A 71 -0.27 -3.09 5.21
C LEU A 71 0.22 -3.79 3.94
N ILE A 72 1.47 -3.52 3.57
CA ILE A 72 2.17 -4.18 2.46
C ILE A 72 3.40 -4.85 3.05
N GLU A 73 3.53 -6.16 2.86
CA GLU A 73 4.67 -6.99 3.24
C GLU A 73 5.45 -7.38 1.98
N THR A 74 6.77 -7.32 2.02
CA THR A 74 7.65 -7.59 0.86
C THR A 74 8.56 -8.79 1.12
N ASN A 75 9.06 -9.42 0.06
CA ASN A 75 9.89 -10.62 0.20
C ASN A 75 11.24 -10.34 0.86
N ASP A 76 11.73 -9.10 0.76
CA ASP A 76 12.96 -8.65 1.43
C ASP A 76 12.73 -8.27 2.90
N SER A 77 11.62 -8.76 3.48
CA SER A 77 11.23 -8.56 4.88
C SER A 77 11.00 -7.10 5.23
N LYS A 78 10.66 -6.23 4.28
CA LYS A 78 10.17 -4.88 4.59
C LYS A 78 8.67 -4.86 4.72
N TYR A 79 8.17 -3.89 5.47
CA TYR A 79 6.76 -3.58 5.50
C TYR A 79 6.52 -2.09 5.27
N LEU A 80 5.32 -1.79 4.75
CA LEU A 80 4.77 -0.44 4.64
C LEU A 80 3.36 -0.44 5.21
N TYR A 81 3.12 0.41 6.20
CA TYR A 81 1.82 0.61 6.81
C TYR A 81 1.32 2.04 6.58
N GLN A 82 0.16 2.14 5.96
CA GLN A 82 -0.59 3.38 5.81
C GLN A 82 -1.85 3.30 6.66
N SER A 83 -2.00 4.24 7.60
CA SER A 83 -3.22 4.38 8.38
C SER A 83 -4.30 5.09 7.56
N SER A 84 -5.56 4.69 7.73
CA SER A 84 -6.74 5.37 7.19
C SER A 84 -6.86 6.85 7.57
N THR A 85 -6.18 7.28 8.63
CA THR A 85 -6.24 8.66 9.13
C THR A 85 -5.23 9.60 8.48
N VAL A 86 -4.26 9.09 7.73
CA VAL A 86 -3.18 9.90 7.14
C VAL A 86 -3.55 10.31 5.72
N LYS A 87 -3.75 11.62 5.49
CA LYS A 87 -3.82 12.20 4.14
C LYS A 87 -2.41 12.26 3.56
N ILE A 88 -2.18 11.64 2.40
CA ILE A 88 -1.00 11.93 1.59
C ILE A 88 -1.21 13.33 1.00
N PRO A 89 -0.33 14.32 1.28
CA PRO A 89 -0.49 15.66 0.72
C PRO A 89 -0.35 15.58 -0.81
N THR A 90 -1.30 16.19 -1.52
CA THR A 90 -1.22 16.33 -2.97
C THR A 90 -0.04 17.24 -3.30
N ILE A 91 1.04 16.66 -3.84
CA ILE A 91 2.18 17.44 -4.32
C ILE A 91 1.80 17.94 -5.70
N ASN A 92 1.49 19.24 -5.83
CA ASN A 92 1.43 19.91 -7.12
C ASN A 92 2.86 20.00 -7.67
N LEU A 93 3.31 18.96 -8.36
CA LEU A 93 4.53 19.03 -9.14
C LEU A 93 4.28 20.01 -10.31
N PRO A 94 5.11 21.05 -10.49
CA PRO A 94 4.99 21.91 -11.65
C PRO A 94 5.14 21.04 -12.91
N GLN A 95 4.19 21.19 -13.83
CA GLN A 95 4.30 20.57 -15.15
C GLN A 95 5.60 21.05 -15.78
N LEU A 96 6.50 20.12 -16.10
CA LEU A 96 7.61 20.40 -17.01
C LEU A 96 6.98 20.78 -18.35
N GLU A 97 6.83 22.07 -18.59
CA GLU A 97 6.52 22.62 -19.90
C GLU A 97 7.57 22.05 -20.85
N LYS A 98 7.13 21.16 -21.74
CA LYS A 98 7.94 20.78 -22.89
C LYS A 98 8.09 22.05 -23.71
N GLU A 99 9.23 22.71 -23.60
CA GLU A 99 9.70 23.67 -24.59
C GLU A 99 9.63 22.97 -25.96
N GLN A 100 8.58 23.29 -26.71
CA GLN A 100 8.55 23.05 -28.14
C GLN A 100 9.55 24.02 -28.75
N VAL A 101 10.77 23.53 -28.93
CA VAL A 101 11.72 24.14 -29.87
C VAL A 101 11.10 23.93 -31.26
N SER A 102 10.70 25.02 -31.90
CA SER A 102 10.39 25.12 -33.32
C SER A 102 11.17 26.29 -33.91
#